data_AF-A0A4R6RXB5-F1
#
_entry.id   AF-A0A4R6RXB5-F1
#
_cell.length_a   1.000
_cell.length_b   1.000
_cell.length_c   1.000
_cell.angle_alpha   90.00
_cell.angle_beta   90.00
_cell.angle_gamma   90.00
#
_symmetry.space_group_name_H-M   'P 1'
#
loop_
_entity.id
_entity.type
_entity.pdbx_description
1 polymer ?
#
loop_
_entity_poly.entity_id
_entity_poly.type
_entity_poly.pdbx_seq_one_letter_code
_entity_poly.pdbx_strand_id
1 'polypeptide(L)'
;MTASTNLRTMVLHSAYTDQFDASDRNLVCYDQSYDTEELSRITDAHLWSPREGPIDRFPEIITAMTGLRKLSIGPGHVLPTVITQLRQGDLPESLEELSIHLGERTLVWPDVVVPNLNTLYVGEPFRFNAEHFPQLRALSIYPQRSLNNVRQALELPLEELNLLNVPTDEGIFRLLEPVGLRRLGLIGGRTLTSLTGISALPQLESLRLKNLTSLGDISELAALQQLEIVNIQYCKKITGIAAINELPALRRVTLVGCGHIGLETIEATLSTLEWANTGATT
;
A
#
# COMPACT_ATOMS: atom_id res chain seq x y z
N MET A 1 -6.69 25.26 21.47
CA MET A 1 -5.48 24.52 21.05
C MET A 1 -5.74 24.06 19.64
N THR A 2 -5.26 24.83 18.67
CA THR A 2 -5.42 24.54 17.25
C THR A 2 -4.65 23.27 16.93
N ALA A 3 -5.33 22.27 16.38
CA ALA A 3 -4.67 21.14 15.75
C ALA A 3 -3.78 21.72 14.64
N SER A 4 -2.47 21.69 14.82
CA SER A 4 -1.53 21.91 13.73
C SER A 4 -1.78 20.77 12.75
N THR A 5 -2.53 21.05 11.69
CA THR A 5 -2.55 20.20 10.51
C THR A 5 -1.11 20.14 10.04
N ASN A 6 -0.41 19.03 10.29
CA ASN A 6 0.88 18.75 9.69
C ASN A 6 0.67 18.68 8.17
N LEU A 7 0.80 19.83 7.50
CA LEU A 7 0.72 19.93 6.06
C LEU A 7 1.96 19.21 5.50
N ARG A 8 1.72 18.26 4.60
CA ARG A 8 2.79 17.56 3.87
C ARG A 8 3.69 18.57 3.19
N THR A 9 5.00 18.47 3.45
CA THR A 9 6.02 19.32 2.83
C THR A 9 6.36 18.80 1.44
N MET A 10 6.32 19.65 0.44
CA MET A 10 6.80 19.34 -0.91
C MET A 10 8.30 19.63 -0.99
N VAL A 11 9.07 18.66 -1.47
CA VAL A 11 10.51 18.81 -1.74
C VAL A 11 10.71 18.82 -3.25
N LEU A 12 11.19 19.95 -3.77
CA LEU A 12 11.31 20.21 -5.22
C LEU A 12 12.46 21.18 -5.51
N HIS A 13 12.72 21.47 -6.79
CA HIS A 13 13.64 22.53 -7.18
C HIS A 13 12.95 23.90 -7.08
N SER A 14 13.69 24.93 -6.66
CA SER A 14 13.20 26.31 -6.60
C SER A 14 12.65 26.86 -7.94
N ALA A 15 13.10 26.33 -9.08
CA ALA A 15 12.62 26.74 -10.40
C ALA A 15 11.15 26.37 -10.67
N TYR A 16 10.53 25.54 -9.81
CA TYR A 16 9.20 24.99 -10.03
C TYR A 16 8.21 25.29 -8.89
N THR A 17 8.53 26.22 -7.99
CA THR A 17 7.64 26.61 -6.88
C THR A 17 6.30 27.14 -7.36
N ASP A 18 6.28 27.87 -8.48
CA ASP A 18 5.07 28.48 -9.05
C ASP A 18 4.06 27.46 -9.58
N GLN A 19 4.45 26.18 -9.69
CA GLN A 19 3.53 25.10 -10.05
C GLN A 19 2.68 24.62 -8.87
N PHE A 20 2.96 25.11 -7.65
CA PHE A 20 2.25 24.77 -6.42
C PHE A 20 1.66 26.01 -5.78
N ASP A 21 0.39 25.92 -5.37
CA ASP A 21 -0.22 26.94 -4.52
C ASP A 21 0.34 26.81 -3.10
N ALA A 22 1.08 27.83 -2.66
CA ALA A 22 1.72 27.87 -1.34
C ALA A 22 0.72 27.95 -0.17
N SER A 23 -0.57 28.20 -0.44
CA SER A 23 -1.58 28.33 0.62
C SER A 23 -1.92 27.01 1.33
N ASP A 24 -1.66 25.86 0.70
CA ASP A 24 -2.03 24.54 1.22
C ASP A 24 -0.84 23.58 1.43
N ARG A 25 0.40 24.01 1.15
CA ARG A 25 1.59 23.16 1.32
C ARG A 25 2.82 23.94 1.76
N ASN A 26 3.60 23.32 2.64
CA ASN A 26 4.96 23.77 2.93
C ASN A 26 5.88 23.38 1.77
N LEU A 27 6.69 24.31 1.26
CA LEU A 27 7.64 24.05 0.18
C LEU A 27 9.07 24.10 0.73
N VAL A 28 9.88 23.13 0.32
CA VAL A 28 11.31 23.07 0.63
C VAL A 28 12.07 22.86 -0.68
N CYS A 29 12.98 23.78 -0.99
CA CYS A 29 13.76 23.74 -2.22
C CYS A 29 15.13 23.11 -1.95
N TYR A 30 15.43 21.98 -2.59
CA TYR A 30 16.68 21.24 -2.32
C TYR A 30 17.95 21.92 -2.87
N ASP A 31 17.78 22.91 -3.74
CA ASP A 31 18.85 23.72 -4.34
C ASP A 31 19.13 25.03 -3.57
N GLN A 32 18.40 25.27 -2.48
CA GLN A 32 18.55 26.45 -1.63
C GLN A 32 19.10 26.10 -0.25
N SER A 33 19.62 27.10 0.46
CA SER A 33 20.01 26.97 1.86
C SER A 33 18.78 26.88 2.76
N TYR A 34 18.90 26.11 3.83
CA TYR A 34 17.82 25.84 4.79
C TYR A 34 18.36 25.86 6.22
N ASP A 35 17.47 26.13 7.16
CA ASP A 35 17.77 25.99 8.59
C ASP A 35 17.55 24.53 9.03
N THR A 36 18.57 23.95 9.67
CA THR A 36 18.51 22.54 10.11
C THR A 36 17.52 22.31 11.24
N GLU A 37 17.30 23.32 12.11
CA GLU A 37 16.30 23.23 13.16
C GLU A 37 14.89 23.21 12.55
N GLU A 38 14.64 24.03 11.54
CA GLU A 38 13.38 24.01 10.79
C GLU A 38 13.14 22.66 10.08
N LEU A 39 14.15 22.12 9.39
CA LEU A 39 14.03 20.82 8.73
C LEU A 39 13.77 19.67 9.71
N SER A 40 14.36 19.72 10.90
CA SER A 40 14.17 18.69 11.92
C SER A 40 12.72 18.58 12.39
N ARG A 41 11.90 19.63 12.21
CA ARG A 41 10.47 19.65 12.57
C ARG A 41 9.57 19.05 11.48
N ILE A 42 10.08 18.80 10.28
CA ILE A 42 9.31 18.21 9.18
C ILE A 42 9.11 16.72 9.44
N THR A 43 7.85 16.27 9.41
CA THR A 43 7.47 14.88 9.70
C THR A 43 6.87 14.14 8.50
N ASP A 44 6.37 14.83 7.48
CA ASP A 44 5.82 14.28 6.24
C ASP A 44 6.35 15.07 5.05
N ALA A 45 7.07 14.41 4.15
CA ALA A 45 7.66 15.00 2.96
C ALA A 45 7.26 14.24 1.68
N HIS A 46 7.18 14.97 0.58
CA HIS A 46 6.94 14.43 -0.75
C HIS A 46 7.93 14.99 -1.76
N LEU A 47 8.81 14.12 -2.26
CA LEU A 47 9.80 14.43 -3.28
C LEU A 47 9.16 14.33 -4.66
N TRP A 48 9.16 15.46 -5.37
CA TRP A 48 8.50 15.58 -6.66
C TRP A 48 9.29 16.45 -7.63
N SER A 49 9.16 16.15 -8.93
CA SER A 49 9.69 17.00 -9.99
C SER A 49 8.81 16.96 -11.24
N PRO A 50 8.70 18.06 -11.99
CA PRO A 50 7.99 18.08 -13.28
C PRO A 50 8.83 17.40 -14.37
N ARG A 51 8.25 17.22 -15.56
CA ARG A 51 8.91 16.51 -16.68
C ARG A 51 10.21 17.16 -17.14
N GLU A 52 10.32 18.47 -16.99
CA GLU A 52 11.42 19.28 -17.53
C GLU A 52 12.68 19.28 -16.63
N GLY A 53 12.57 18.83 -15.38
CA GLY A 53 13.68 18.84 -14.41
C GLY A 53 13.82 17.52 -13.69
N PRO A 54 14.50 16.51 -14.24
CA PRO A 54 14.64 15.23 -13.57
C PRO A 54 15.42 15.33 -12.26
N ILE A 55 15.00 14.59 -11.24
CA ILE A 55 15.80 14.34 -10.04
C ILE A 55 16.46 12.98 -10.20
N ASP A 56 17.78 12.95 -10.30
CA ASP A 56 18.57 11.75 -10.56
C ASP A 56 19.39 11.27 -9.35
N ARG A 57 19.45 12.07 -8.29
CA ARG A 57 20.12 11.76 -7.02
C ARG A 57 19.22 12.07 -5.84
N PHE A 58 19.39 11.30 -4.77
CA PHE A 58 18.65 11.54 -3.54
C PHE A 58 19.04 12.90 -2.94
N PRO A 59 18.10 13.82 -2.70
CA PRO A 59 18.42 15.12 -2.15
C PRO A 59 18.89 15.03 -0.69
N GLU A 60 20.12 15.48 -0.41
CA GLU A 60 20.72 15.49 0.95
C GLU A 60 19.86 16.28 1.97
N ILE A 61 19.06 17.23 1.49
CA ILE A 61 18.11 17.97 2.34
C ILE A 61 17.12 17.04 3.06
N ILE A 62 16.76 15.91 2.46
CA ILE A 62 15.85 14.93 3.08
C ILE A 62 16.58 14.21 4.22
N THR A 63 17.87 13.92 4.06
CA THR A 63 18.70 13.35 5.12
C THR A 63 18.77 14.26 6.34
N ALA A 64 18.77 15.58 6.14
CA ALA A 64 18.75 16.57 7.23
C ALA A 64 17.40 16.68 7.96
N MET A 65 16.32 16.08 7.44
CA MET A 65 15.01 16.04 8.10
C MET A 65 14.98 14.93 9.16
N THR A 66 15.70 15.12 10.27
CA THR A 66 15.87 14.09 11.31
C THR A 66 14.60 13.70 12.07
N GLY A 67 13.50 14.46 11.89
CA GLY A 67 12.17 14.15 12.42
C GLY A 67 11.23 13.52 11.40
N LEU A 68 11.71 13.21 10.19
CA LEU A 68 10.88 12.73 9.09
C LEU A 68 10.34 11.33 9.39
N ARG A 69 9.01 11.20 9.42
CA ARG A 69 8.32 9.92 9.67
C ARG A 69 7.75 9.34 8.39
N LYS A 70 7.32 10.19 7.44
CA LYS A 70 6.70 9.80 6.18
C LYS A 70 7.42 10.42 5.01
N LEU A 71 7.80 9.60 4.04
CA LEU A 71 8.38 10.04 2.78
C LEU A 71 7.63 9.42 1.60
N SER A 72 7.19 10.27 0.68
CA SER A 72 6.64 9.84 -0.60
C SER A 72 7.54 10.35 -1.73
N ILE A 73 7.84 9.49 -2.71
CA ILE A 73 8.72 9.83 -3.82
C ILE A 73 7.97 9.54 -5.13
N GLY A 74 7.75 10.60 -5.91
CA GLY A 74 6.90 10.55 -7.10
C GLY A 74 5.40 10.41 -6.78
N PRO A 75 4.51 10.38 -7.79
CA PRO A 75 4.82 10.33 -9.21
C PRO A 75 5.32 11.67 -9.75
N GLY A 76 6.28 11.65 -10.65
CA GLY A 76 6.92 12.83 -11.25
C GLY A 76 8.14 12.38 -12.06
N HIS A 77 8.98 13.30 -12.49
CA HIS A 77 10.25 12.95 -13.15
C HIS A 77 11.36 12.70 -12.13
N VAL A 78 11.13 11.75 -11.22
CA VAL A 78 12.14 11.28 -10.27
C VAL A 78 12.69 9.96 -10.81
N LEU A 79 13.99 9.90 -11.08
CA LEU A 79 14.61 8.73 -11.70
C LEU A 79 14.83 7.62 -10.67
N PRO A 80 14.80 6.33 -11.08
CA PRO A 80 15.09 5.21 -10.19
C PRO A 80 16.44 5.30 -9.46
N THR A 81 17.42 6.02 -10.03
CA THR A 81 18.74 6.25 -9.43
C THR A 81 18.68 6.92 -8.06
N VAL A 82 17.62 7.69 -7.78
CA VAL A 82 17.33 8.27 -6.47
C VAL A 82 17.21 7.20 -5.37
N ILE A 83 16.71 6.01 -5.72
CA ILE A 83 16.61 4.88 -4.80
C ILE A 83 17.76 3.91 -5.00
N THR A 84 18.08 3.52 -6.23
CA THR A 84 19.07 2.44 -6.48
C THR A 84 20.50 2.83 -6.11
N GLN A 85 20.76 4.12 -5.86
CA GLN A 85 22.07 4.62 -5.42
C GLN A 85 22.09 5.09 -3.98
N LEU A 86 21.01 4.86 -3.19
CA LEU A 86 21.02 5.16 -1.77
C LEU A 86 22.18 4.45 -1.08
N ARG A 87 22.73 5.12 -0.08
CA ARG A 87 23.75 4.62 0.83
C ARG A 87 23.17 4.54 2.23
N GLN A 88 23.79 3.72 3.07
CA GLN A 88 23.42 3.67 4.48
C GLN A 88 23.55 5.07 5.10
N GLY A 89 22.45 5.54 5.71
CA GLY A 89 22.36 6.87 6.32
C GLY A 89 21.73 7.95 5.44
N ASP A 90 21.47 7.71 4.15
CA ASP A 90 20.80 8.69 3.28
C ASP A 90 19.34 8.93 3.72
N LEU A 91 18.64 7.86 4.14
CA LEU A 91 17.30 7.95 4.70
C LEU A 91 17.39 8.22 6.21
N PRO A 92 16.61 9.18 6.75
CA PRO A 92 16.57 9.45 8.19
C PRO A 92 16.17 8.21 9.00
N GLU A 93 16.83 7.96 10.14
CA GLU A 93 16.51 6.84 11.02
C GLU A 93 15.07 6.91 11.59
N SER A 94 14.48 8.10 11.65
CA SER A 94 13.10 8.34 12.09
C SER A 94 12.03 7.87 11.10
N LEU A 95 12.42 7.44 9.90
CA LEU A 95 11.48 7.13 8.82
C LEU A 95 10.69 5.85 9.12
N GLU A 96 9.36 5.98 9.16
CA GLU A 96 8.41 4.92 9.49
C GLU A 96 7.56 4.49 8.28
N GLU A 97 7.30 5.41 7.35
CA GLU A 97 6.48 5.15 6.16
C GLU A 97 7.18 5.64 4.89
N LEU A 98 7.29 4.77 3.89
CA LEU A 98 7.89 5.07 2.59
C LEU A 98 6.94 4.66 1.45
N SER A 99 6.67 5.58 0.53
CA SER A 99 5.89 5.33 -0.67
C SER A 99 6.67 5.71 -1.92
N ILE A 100 6.82 4.78 -2.86
CA ILE A 100 7.66 4.95 -4.05
C ILE A 100 6.80 4.78 -5.31
N HIS A 101 6.92 5.74 -6.24
CA HIS A 101 6.24 5.76 -7.53
C HIS A 101 7.15 6.42 -8.60
N LEU A 102 8.09 5.66 -9.14
CA LEU A 102 9.13 6.13 -10.06
C LEU A 102 8.90 5.69 -11.51
N GLY A 103 8.03 4.70 -11.76
CA GLY A 103 7.63 4.34 -13.12
C GLY A 103 7.16 2.89 -13.25
N GLU A 104 7.44 2.27 -14.40
CA GLU A 104 7.00 0.89 -14.69
C GLU A 104 8.13 -0.14 -14.64
N ARG A 105 9.38 0.32 -14.54
CA ARG A 105 10.56 -0.56 -14.54
C ARG A 105 10.74 -1.21 -13.19
N THR A 106 11.40 -2.37 -13.17
CA THR A 106 11.75 -3.02 -11.90
C THR A 106 12.70 -2.15 -11.09
N LEU A 107 12.26 -1.77 -9.89
CA LEU A 107 13.06 -1.12 -8.89
C LEU A 107 13.83 -2.16 -8.08
N VAL A 108 15.14 -1.96 -7.96
CA VAL A 108 16.01 -2.80 -7.14
C VAL A 108 16.41 -1.99 -5.92
N TRP A 109 16.02 -2.45 -4.74
CA TRP A 109 16.46 -1.85 -3.50
C TRP A 109 17.99 -2.06 -3.35
N PRO A 110 18.75 -1.01 -3.00
CA PRO A 110 20.18 -1.15 -2.74
C PRO A 110 20.44 -1.89 -1.43
N ASP A 111 21.72 -2.14 -1.12
CA ASP A 111 22.11 -2.74 0.16
C ASP A 111 22.08 -1.70 1.29
N VAL A 112 20.86 -1.29 1.67
CA VAL A 112 20.57 -0.29 2.68
C VAL A 112 19.50 -0.83 3.63
N VAL A 113 19.81 -0.80 4.92
CA VAL A 113 18.87 -1.20 5.97
C VAL A 113 18.10 0.03 6.45
N VAL A 114 16.77 -0.08 6.46
CA VAL A 114 15.87 0.94 7.02
C VAL A 114 15.19 0.34 8.25
N PRO A 115 15.85 0.39 9.42
CA PRO A 115 15.52 -0.47 10.56
C PRO A 115 14.17 -0.14 11.20
N ASN A 116 13.70 1.10 11.07
CA ASN A 116 12.46 1.59 11.71
C ASN A 116 11.28 1.68 10.73
N LEU A 117 11.45 1.26 9.48
CA LEU A 117 10.38 1.33 8.49
C LEU A 117 9.27 0.33 8.84
N ASN A 118 8.07 0.85 9.06
CA ASN A 118 6.90 0.09 9.43
C ASN A 118 5.99 -0.18 8.22
N THR A 119 5.86 0.81 7.32
CA THR A 119 5.02 0.73 6.12
C THR A 119 5.81 1.03 4.86
N LEU A 120 5.70 0.16 3.87
CA LEU A 120 6.31 0.33 2.56
C LEU A 120 5.27 0.11 1.44
N TYR A 121 5.16 1.10 0.57
CA TYR A 121 4.40 1.00 -0.68
C TYR A 121 5.35 1.17 -1.86
N VAL A 122 5.32 0.25 -2.83
CA VAL A 122 6.08 0.36 -4.08
C VAL A 122 5.15 0.18 -5.27
N GLY A 123 5.04 1.24 -6.07
CA GLY A 123 4.14 1.36 -7.23
C GLY A 123 4.63 0.65 -8.48
N GLU A 124 5.77 -0.03 -8.41
CA GLU A 124 6.40 -0.74 -9.51
C GLU A 124 6.88 -2.15 -9.10
N PRO A 125 7.27 -3.01 -10.05
CA PRO A 125 7.90 -4.28 -9.71
C PRO A 125 9.14 -4.06 -8.84
N PHE A 126 9.21 -4.76 -7.71
CA PHE A 126 10.19 -4.46 -6.66
C PHE A 126 11.06 -5.69 -6.35
N ARG A 127 12.38 -5.48 -6.22
CA ARG A 127 13.35 -6.47 -5.74
C ARG A 127 14.00 -5.94 -4.47
N PHE A 128 13.97 -6.76 -3.42
CA PHE A 128 14.56 -6.46 -2.12
C PHE A 128 14.87 -7.77 -1.39
N ASN A 129 15.67 -7.68 -0.33
CA ASN A 129 15.85 -8.76 0.64
C ASN A 129 15.17 -8.40 1.95
N ALA A 130 14.68 -9.40 2.69
CA ALA A 130 14.00 -9.18 3.97
C ALA A 130 14.87 -8.43 5.01
N GLU A 131 16.19 -8.66 4.99
CA GLU A 131 17.16 -8.02 5.89
C GLU A 131 17.18 -6.48 5.79
N HIS A 132 16.72 -5.91 4.66
CA HIS A 132 16.67 -4.47 4.45
C HIS A 132 15.56 -3.77 5.26
N PHE A 133 14.53 -4.51 5.69
CA PHE A 133 13.34 -3.95 6.36
C PHE A 133 12.91 -4.76 7.60
N PRO A 134 13.77 -4.93 8.61
CA PRO A 134 13.57 -5.91 9.69
C PRO A 134 12.33 -5.68 10.57
N GLN A 135 11.77 -4.47 10.61
CA GLN A 135 10.58 -4.13 11.41
C GLN A 135 9.31 -3.91 10.60
N LEU A 136 9.34 -4.21 9.29
CA LEU A 136 8.22 -3.91 8.40
C LEU A 136 6.97 -4.71 8.78
N ARG A 137 5.84 -4.01 8.97
CA ARG A 137 4.53 -4.63 9.30
C ARG A 137 3.53 -4.55 8.16
N ALA A 138 3.65 -3.56 7.27
CA ALA A 138 2.74 -3.37 6.16
C ALA A 138 3.50 -3.19 4.83
N LEU A 139 3.19 -4.04 3.85
CA LEU A 139 3.86 -4.01 2.54
C LEU A 139 2.83 -4.02 1.40
N SER A 140 3.01 -3.12 0.43
CA SER A 140 2.25 -3.11 -0.83
C SER A 140 3.19 -3.22 -2.03
N ILE A 141 3.08 -4.31 -2.78
CA ILE A 141 4.01 -4.64 -3.89
C ILE A 141 3.32 -5.33 -5.05
N TYR A 142 3.92 -5.22 -6.24
CA TYR A 142 3.59 -6.07 -7.38
C TYR A 142 4.28 -7.43 -7.27
N PRO A 143 3.55 -8.57 -7.24
CA PRO A 143 4.18 -9.88 -7.26
C PRO A 143 4.99 -10.08 -8.55
N GLN A 144 6.22 -10.54 -8.42
CA GLN A 144 7.00 -10.98 -9.56
C GLN A 144 6.44 -12.29 -10.13
N ARG A 145 6.68 -12.57 -11.42
CA ARG A 145 6.30 -13.85 -12.03
C ARG A 145 6.87 -15.06 -11.27
N SER A 146 8.07 -14.95 -10.72
CA SER A 146 8.69 -16.00 -9.91
C SER A 146 8.16 -16.06 -8.47
N LEU A 147 7.42 -15.04 -8.03
CA LEU A 147 6.98 -14.79 -6.64
C LEU A 147 8.14 -14.63 -5.64
N ASN A 148 9.37 -14.37 -6.09
CA ASN A 148 10.53 -14.25 -5.19
C ASN A 148 10.37 -13.09 -4.20
N ASN A 149 9.91 -11.93 -4.66
CA ASN A 149 9.66 -10.80 -3.77
C ASN A 149 8.50 -11.04 -2.79
N VAL A 150 7.52 -11.89 -3.14
CA VAL A 150 6.52 -12.35 -2.18
C VAL A 150 7.18 -13.23 -1.14
N ARG A 151 8.02 -14.21 -1.52
CA ARG A 151 8.73 -15.06 -0.54
C ARG A 151 9.61 -14.26 0.41
N GLN A 152 10.32 -13.25 -0.08
CA GLN A 152 11.07 -12.31 0.76
C GLN A 152 10.16 -11.53 1.70
N ALA A 153 8.97 -11.13 1.25
CA ALA A 153 7.98 -10.52 2.13
C ALA A 153 7.50 -11.47 3.25
N LEU A 154 7.46 -12.79 3.01
CA LEU A 154 7.03 -13.75 4.04
C LEU A 154 8.08 -14.01 5.13
N GLU A 155 9.32 -13.56 4.93
CA GLU A 155 10.38 -13.59 5.96
C GLU A 155 10.28 -12.40 6.92
N LEU A 156 9.46 -11.39 6.58
CA LEU A 156 9.23 -10.19 7.38
C LEU A 156 8.12 -10.40 8.42
N PRO A 157 8.12 -9.64 9.53
CA PRO A 157 7.11 -9.76 10.57
C PRO A 157 5.79 -9.01 10.20
N LEU A 158 5.28 -9.26 9.00
CA LEU A 158 4.13 -8.57 8.41
C LEU A 158 2.82 -8.89 9.13
N GLU A 159 2.02 -7.86 9.32
CA GLU A 159 0.60 -7.98 9.66
C GLU A 159 -0.29 -7.73 8.44
N GLU A 160 0.18 -6.91 7.49
CA GLU A 160 -0.53 -6.50 6.29
C GLU A 160 0.29 -6.73 5.03
N LEU A 161 -0.32 -7.40 4.06
CA LEU A 161 0.24 -7.57 2.73
C LEU A 161 -0.79 -7.19 1.67
N ASN A 162 -0.43 -6.26 0.80
CA ASN A 162 -1.21 -5.87 -0.36
C ASN A 162 -0.48 -6.28 -1.64
N LEU A 163 -1.07 -7.20 -2.40
CA LEU A 163 -0.56 -7.65 -3.68
C LEU A 163 -1.23 -6.86 -4.81
N LEU A 164 -0.43 -6.10 -5.54
CA LEU A 164 -0.84 -5.25 -6.66
C LEU A 164 -0.74 -6.04 -7.97
N ASN A 165 -1.83 -6.07 -8.74
CA ASN A 165 -1.95 -6.82 -10.00
C ASN A 165 -1.54 -8.29 -9.87
N VAL A 166 -2.30 -9.05 -9.07
CA VAL A 166 -2.06 -10.47 -8.76
C VAL A 166 -1.98 -11.30 -10.05
N PRO A 167 -0.81 -11.90 -10.38
CA PRO A 167 -0.60 -12.61 -11.64
C PRO A 167 -0.82 -14.12 -11.54
N THR A 168 -1.33 -14.62 -10.40
CA THR A 168 -1.42 -16.05 -10.06
C THR A 168 -2.86 -16.46 -9.77
N ASP A 169 -3.07 -17.77 -9.74
CA ASP A 169 -4.31 -18.42 -9.33
C ASP A 169 -4.44 -18.48 -7.78
N GLU A 170 -5.38 -19.29 -7.32
CA GLU A 170 -5.72 -19.57 -5.92
C GLU A 170 -4.55 -20.15 -5.10
N GLY A 171 -3.50 -20.67 -5.76
CA GLY A 171 -2.29 -21.16 -5.08
C GLY A 171 -1.58 -20.10 -4.22
N ILE A 172 -1.91 -18.81 -4.42
CA ILE A 172 -1.41 -17.72 -3.57
C ILE A 172 -1.77 -17.90 -2.10
N PHE A 173 -2.95 -18.41 -1.75
CA PHE A 173 -3.37 -18.47 -0.35
C PHE A 173 -2.52 -19.47 0.45
N ARG A 174 -2.16 -20.62 -0.15
CA ARG A 174 -1.22 -21.58 0.44
C ARG A 174 0.17 -20.98 0.61
N LEU A 175 0.61 -20.13 -0.32
CA LEU A 175 1.89 -19.44 -0.18
C LEU A 175 1.88 -18.49 1.04
N LEU A 176 0.76 -17.86 1.36
CA LEU A 176 0.63 -16.89 2.44
C LEU A 176 0.38 -17.52 3.83
N GLU A 177 -0.01 -18.80 3.90
CA GLU A 177 -0.34 -19.53 5.13
C GLU A 177 0.66 -19.32 6.30
N PRO A 178 2.00 -19.37 6.10
CA PRO A 178 2.94 -19.37 7.23
C PRO A 178 3.05 -18.06 8.01
N VAL A 179 2.62 -16.92 7.43
CA VAL A 179 2.88 -15.59 8.01
C VAL A 179 1.83 -15.17 9.04
N GLY A 180 0.65 -15.80 9.03
CA GLY A 180 -0.43 -15.44 9.97
C GLY A 180 -0.91 -13.98 9.81
N LEU A 181 -1.06 -13.53 8.55
CA LEU A 181 -1.49 -12.16 8.23
C LEU A 181 -2.84 -11.82 8.88
N ARG A 182 -2.97 -10.57 9.35
CA ARG A 182 -4.23 -9.99 9.85
C ARG A 182 -4.99 -9.24 8.77
N ARG A 183 -4.26 -8.68 7.78
CA ARG A 183 -4.83 -7.87 6.70
C ARG A 183 -4.28 -8.29 5.36
N LEU A 184 -5.17 -8.56 4.40
CA LEU A 184 -4.80 -8.95 3.05
C LEU A 184 -5.51 -8.07 2.02
N GLY A 185 -4.75 -7.51 1.09
CA GLY A 185 -5.27 -6.83 -0.08
C GLY A 185 -4.87 -7.51 -1.38
N LEU A 186 -5.83 -7.84 -2.23
CA LEU A 186 -5.63 -8.31 -3.60
C LEU A 186 -6.21 -7.26 -4.56
N ILE A 187 -5.32 -6.49 -5.20
CA ILE A 187 -5.69 -5.24 -5.90
C ILE A 187 -5.29 -5.35 -7.37
N GLY A 188 -6.25 -5.67 -8.23
CA GLY A 188 -6.04 -5.93 -9.64
C GLY A 188 -5.63 -7.38 -9.87
N GLY A 189 -6.08 -7.96 -10.97
CA GLY A 189 -5.77 -9.34 -11.34
C GLY A 189 -6.79 -9.89 -12.32
N ARG A 190 -6.36 -10.83 -13.15
CA ARG A 190 -7.20 -11.45 -14.19
C ARG A 190 -7.26 -12.98 -14.12
N THR A 191 -6.49 -13.57 -13.23
CA THR A 191 -6.28 -15.02 -13.11
C THR A 191 -7.07 -15.63 -11.95
N LEU A 192 -7.18 -14.92 -10.83
CA LEU A 192 -7.91 -15.41 -9.65
C LEU A 192 -9.41 -15.49 -9.95
N THR A 193 -9.96 -16.70 -9.93
CA THR A 193 -11.37 -16.97 -10.26
C THR A 193 -12.24 -17.24 -9.04
N SER A 194 -11.62 -17.68 -7.95
CA SER A 194 -12.27 -17.98 -6.68
C SER A 194 -11.37 -17.59 -5.50
N LEU A 195 -11.91 -17.65 -4.29
CA LEU A 195 -11.13 -17.56 -3.05
C LEU A 195 -10.76 -18.95 -2.48
N THR A 196 -10.77 -19.99 -3.32
CA THR A 196 -10.47 -21.36 -2.88
C THR A 196 -9.14 -21.42 -2.14
N GLY A 197 -9.12 -21.95 -0.92
CA GLY A 197 -7.93 -22.03 -0.07
C GLY A 197 -7.63 -20.80 0.79
N ILE A 198 -8.45 -19.73 0.72
CA ILE A 198 -8.30 -18.57 1.63
C ILE A 198 -8.50 -18.96 3.10
N SER A 199 -9.20 -20.06 3.36
CA SER A 199 -9.37 -20.67 4.68
C SER A 199 -8.05 -21.04 5.38
N ALA A 200 -6.94 -21.15 4.64
CA ALA A 200 -5.59 -21.28 5.20
C ALA A 200 -5.09 -20.01 5.92
N LEU A 201 -5.84 -18.91 5.89
CA LEU A 201 -5.51 -17.64 6.55
C LEU A 201 -6.52 -17.31 7.67
N PRO A 202 -6.63 -18.15 8.72
CA PRO A 202 -7.71 -18.07 9.71
C PRO A 202 -7.66 -16.84 10.63
N GLN A 203 -6.54 -16.11 10.65
CA GLN A 203 -6.33 -14.91 11.47
C GLN A 203 -6.67 -13.60 10.73
N LEU A 204 -7.21 -13.68 9.50
CA LEU A 204 -7.60 -12.49 8.76
C LEU A 204 -8.76 -11.76 9.42
N GLU A 205 -8.54 -10.49 9.69
CA GLU A 205 -9.52 -9.55 10.23
C GLU A 205 -9.98 -8.54 9.17
N SER A 206 -9.15 -8.28 8.16
CA SER A 206 -9.51 -7.41 7.04
C SER A 206 -9.10 -8.00 5.71
N LEU A 207 -10.06 -8.04 4.79
CA LEU A 207 -9.85 -8.47 3.41
C LEU A 207 -10.29 -7.37 2.43
N ARG A 208 -9.37 -6.99 1.54
CA ARG A 208 -9.62 -6.04 0.45
C ARG A 208 -9.44 -6.74 -0.90
N LEU A 209 -10.50 -6.78 -1.69
CA LEU A 209 -10.53 -7.31 -3.05
C LEU A 209 -10.92 -6.17 -3.99
N LYS A 210 -10.03 -5.78 -4.91
CA LYS A 210 -10.31 -4.65 -5.81
C LYS A 210 -9.93 -5.00 -7.23
N ASN A 211 -10.77 -4.68 -8.22
CA ASN A 211 -10.47 -4.85 -9.65
C ASN A 211 -10.03 -6.28 -10.04
N LEU A 212 -10.57 -7.32 -9.38
CA LEU A 212 -10.32 -8.71 -9.75
C LEU A 212 -11.35 -9.12 -10.81
N THR A 213 -10.98 -8.99 -12.09
CA THR A 213 -11.96 -9.05 -13.20
C THR A 213 -12.45 -10.47 -13.51
N SER A 214 -11.81 -11.49 -12.92
CA SER A 214 -12.15 -12.89 -13.12
C SER A 214 -12.75 -13.55 -11.88
N LEU A 215 -12.73 -12.86 -10.71
CA LEU A 215 -13.20 -13.41 -9.45
C LEU A 215 -14.72 -13.57 -9.50
N GLY A 216 -15.18 -14.82 -9.35
CA GLY A 216 -16.59 -15.20 -9.37
C GLY A 216 -17.08 -15.85 -8.08
N ASP A 217 -16.26 -16.74 -7.50
CA ASP A 217 -16.64 -17.48 -6.30
C ASP A 217 -15.91 -16.97 -5.06
N ILE A 218 -16.69 -16.52 -4.07
CA ILE A 218 -16.20 -16.03 -2.78
C ILE A 218 -16.77 -16.84 -1.60
N SER A 219 -17.33 -18.02 -1.87
CA SER A 219 -18.01 -18.85 -0.87
C SER A 219 -17.13 -19.21 0.34
N GLU A 220 -15.84 -19.42 0.12
CA GLU A 220 -14.87 -19.72 1.20
C GLU A 220 -14.63 -18.56 2.18
N LEU A 221 -15.16 -17.35 1.94
CA LEU A 221 -15.17 -16.31 2.97
C LEU A 221 -15.82 -16.80 4.27
N ALA A 222 -16.83 -17.66 4.18
CA ALA A 222 -17.52 -18.23 5.33
C ALA A 222 -16.58 -18.98 6.31
N ALA A 223 -15.37 -19.37 5.89
CA ALA A 223 -14.38 -19.99 6.77
C ALA A 223 -13.63 -18.99 7.68
N LEU A 224 -13.67 -17.68 7.37
CA LEU A 224 -12.86 -16.66 8.04
C LEU A 224 -13.59 -16.06 9.25
N GLN A 225 -13.60 -16.81 10.34
CA GLN A 225 -14.41 -16.50 11.54
C GLN A 225 -13.98 -15.22 12.31
N GLN A 226 -12.77 -14.70 12.04
CA GLN A 226 -12.26 -13.45 12.64
C GLN A 226 -12.44 -12.23 11.73
N LEU A 227 -13.05 -12.38 10.55
CA LEU A 227 -13.09 -11.32 9.55
C LEU A 227 -14.07 -10.20 9.94
N GLU A 228 -13.53 -9.04 10.32
CA GLU A 228 -14.31 -7.88 10.75
C GLU A 228 -14.62 -6.91 9.61
N ILE A 229 -13.74 -6.84 8.61
CA ILE A 229 -13.82 -5.86 7.52
C ILE A 229 -13.70 -6.56 6.16
N VAL A 230 -14.76 -6.48 5.36
CA VAL A 230 -14.75 -6.93 3.96
C VAL A 230 -14.91 -5.74 3.03
N ASN A 231 -13.98 -5.60 2.10
CA ASN A 231 -13.99 -4.53 1.11
C ASN A 231 -13.81 -5.11 -0.30
N ILE A 232 -14.91 -5.25 -1.04
CA ILE A 232 -14.94 -5.76 -2.40
C ILE A 232 -15.34 -4.62 -3.33
N GLN A 233 -14.47 -4.30 -4.29
CA GLN A 233 -14.71 -3.24 -5.26
C GLN A 233 -14.42 -3.67 -6.68
N TYR A 234 -15.31 -3.31 -7.60
CA TYR A 234 -15.12 -3.49 -9.05
C TYR A 234 -14.81 -4.95 -9.45
N CYS A 235 -15.35 -5.92 -8.70
CA CYS A 235 -15.23 -7.36 -8.96
C CYS A 235 -16.53 -7.87 -9.62
N LYS A 236 -16.72 -7.52 -10.90
CA LYS A 236 -18.01 -7.66 -11.61
C LYS A 236 -18.46 -9.08 -11.94
N LYS A 237 -17.60 -10.09 -11.73
CA LYS A 237 -17.92 -11.49 -12.03
C LYS A 237 -18.42 -12.28 -10.83
N ILE A 238 -18.43 -11.68 -9.64
CA ILE A 238 -18.98 -12.30 -8.43
C ILE A 238 -20.46 -12.58 -8.68
N THR A 239 -20.89 -13.83 -8.54
CA THR A 239 -22.27 -14.25 -8.83
C THR A 239 -23.11 -14.48 -7.58
N GLY A 240 -22.52 -14.39 -6.38
CA GLY A 240 -23.23 -14.55 -5.12
C GLY A 240 -22.43 -14.02 -3.94
N ILE A 241 -23.14 -13.43 -2.98
CA ILE A 241 -22.56 -12.76 -1.80
C ILE A 241 -22.99 -13.38 -0.46
N ALA A 242 -23.79 -14.45 -0.49
CA ALA A 242 -24.41 -15.06 0.69
C ALA A 242 -23.41 -15.49 1.78
N ALA A 243 -22.15 -15.78 1.43
CA ALA A 243 -21.09 -16.10 2.39
C ALA A 243 -20.86 -15.00 3.45
N ILE A 244 -21.26 -13.76 3.17
CA ILE A 244 -21.22 -12.65 4.14
C ILE A 244 -22.11 -12.92 5.37
N ASN A 245 -23.21 -13.68 5.23
CA ASN A 245 -24.07 -14.02 6.36
C ASN A 245 -23.39 -14.96 7.38
N GLU A 246 -22.33 -15.66 6.96
CA GLU A 246 -21.61 -16.65 7.77
C GLU A 246 -20.40 -16.05 8.52
N LEU A 247 -20.27 -14.72 8.52
CA LEU A 247 -19.17 -14.00 9.14
C LEU A 247 -19.60 -13.40 10.50
N PRO A 248 -19.42 -14.10 11.63
CA PRO A 248 -19.97 -13.67 12.91
C PRO A 248 -19.30 -12.43 13.50
N ALA A 249 -18.06 -12.14 13.09
CA ALA A 249 -17.29 -10.98 13.54
C ALA A 249 -17.43 -9.76 12.61
N LEU A 250 -18.19 -9.85 11.51
CA LEU A 250 -18.24 -8.79 10.51
C LEU A 250 -18.89 -7.54 11.07
N ARG A 251 -18.20 -6.40 10.92
CA ARG A 251 -18.65 -5.09 11.39
C ARG A 251 -18.79 -4.08 10.25
N ARG A 252 -17.98 -4.22 9.20
CA ARG A 252 -17.91 -3.25 8.11
C ARG A 252 -17.84 -3.92 6.76
N VAL A 253 -18.73 -3.51 5.86
CA VAL A 253 -18.71 -3.97 4.46
C VAL A 253 -18.65 -2.82 3.48
N THR A 254 -17.83 -2.97 2.44
CA THR A 254 -17.86 -2.14 1.24
C THR A 254 -18.03 -3.06 0.03
N LEU A 255 -19.09 -2.87 -0.73
CA LEU A 255 -19.44 -3.62 -1.94
C LEU A 255 -19.72 -2.63 -3.07
N VAL A 256 -18.67 -2.14 -3.74
CA VAL A 256 -18.82 -1.04 -4.72
C VAL A 256 -18.55 -1.50 -6.14
N GLY A 257 -19.46 -1.23 -7.07
CA GLY A 257 -19.27 -1.56 -8.48
C GLY A 257 -19.15 -3.07 -8.76
N CYS A 258 -19.80 -3.92 -7.96
CA CYS A 258 -19.69 -5.37 -8.06
C CYS A 258 -20.67 -5.99 -9.08
N GLY A 259 -21.55 -5.20 -9.70
CA GLY A 259 -22.56 -5.73 -10.63
C GLY A 259 -23.75 -6.31 -9.88
N HIS A 260 -24.35 -7.37 -10.42
CA HIS A 260 -25.53 -8.03 -9.85
C HIS A 260 -25.08 -9.22 -8.99
N ILE A 261 -25.04 -9.04 -7.67
CA ILE A 261 -24.46 -10.02 -6.72
C ILE A 261 -25.48 -10.62 -5.75
N GLY A 262 -26.76 -10.22 -5.86
CA GLY A 262 -27.86 -10.70 -5.02
C GLY A 262 -27.84 -10.09 -3.62
N LEU A 263 -27.82 -8.75 -3.53
CA LEU A 263 -27.76 -8.03 -2.25
C LEU A 263 -28.94 -8.36 -1.31
N GLU A 264 -30.09 -8.74 -1.86
CA GLU A 264 -31.26 -9.20 -1.11
C GLU A 264 -30.96 -10.41 -0.22
N THR A 265 -29.97 -11.24 -0.60
CA THR A 265 -29.59 -12.43 0.18
C THR A 265 -28.87 -12.09 1.48
N ILE A 266 -28.38 -10.85 1.64
CA ILE A 266 -27.63 -10.39 2.82
C ILE A 266 -28.25 -9.15 3.48
N GLU A 267 -29.48 -8.76 3.11
CA GLU A 267 -30.14 -7.54 3.59
C GLU A 267 -30.21 -7.47 5.12
N ALA A 268 -30.57 -8.58 5.76
CA ALA A 268 -30.62 -8.67 7.22
C ALA A 268 -29.25 -8.36 7.85
N THR A 269 -28.18 -8.95 7.30
CA THR A 269 -26.81 -8.71 7.76
C THR A 269 -26.40 -7.25 7.55
N LEU A 270 -26.68 -6.64 6.39
CA LEU A 270 -26.34 -5.24 6.13
C LEU A 270 -26.97 -4.28 7.16
N SER A 271 -28.16 -4.60 7.68
CA SER A 271 -28.86 -3.79 8.66
C SER A 271 -28.26 -3.83 10.07
N THR A 272 -27.41 -4.84 10.37
CA THR A 272 -26.77 -5.00 11.69
C THR A 272 -25.35 -4.47 11.75
N LEU A 273 -24.72 -4.20 10.59
CA LEU A 273 -23.34 -3.74 10.50
C LEU A 273 -23.19 -2.29 11.00
N GLU A 274 -22.02 -1.99 11.55
CA GLU A 274 -21.64 -0.62 11.93
C GLU A 274 -21.46 0.30 10.72
N TRP A 275 -21.05 -0.28 9.58
CA TRP A 275 -20.87 0.45 8.34
C TRP A 275 -21.13 -0.45 7.13
N ALA A 276 -21.98 0.04 6.22
CA ALA A 276 -22.21 -0.59 4.93
C ALA A 276 -22.17 0.45 3.80
N ASN A 277 -21.49 0.11 2.70
CA ASN A 277 -21.56 0.88 1.46
C ASN A 277 -21.72 -0.09 0.28
N THR A 278 -22.84 -0.03 -0.42
CA THR A 278 -23.19 -0.88 -1.57
C THR A 278 -23.24 -0.13 -2.90
N GLY A 279 -22.56 1.02 -3.00
CA GLY A 279 -22.68 1.93 -4.14
C GLY A 279 -22.41 1.28 -5.51
N ALA A 280 -23.28 1.54 -6.49
CA ALA A 280 -23.17 1.00 -7.85
C ALA A 280 -23.12 -0.54 -7.92
N THR A 281 -23.75 -1.21 -6.97
CA THR A 281 -23.92 -2.68 -6.89
C THR A 281 -25.41 -2.98 -6.76
N THR A 282 -25.87 -4.03 -7.43
CA THR A 282 -27.26 -4.49 -7.44
C THR A 282 -27.38 -5.97 -7.11
#